data_AF-A0AAX4IKP5-F1
#
_entry.id   AF-A0AAX4IKP5-F1
#
_cell.length_a   1.000
_cell.length_b   1.000
_cell.length_c   1.000
_cell.angle_alpha   90.00
_cell.angle_beta   90.00
_cell.angle_gamma   90.00
#
_symmetry.space_group_name_H-M   'P 1'
#
loop_
_entity.id
_entity.type
_entity.pdbx_description
1 polymer ?
#
loop_
_entity_poly.entity_id
_entity_poly.type
_entity_poly.pdbx_seq_one_letter_code
_entity_poly.pdbx_strand_id
1 'polypeptide(L)'
;MKSLSASLFVISALLLGPVLCRGNDAYNVRLGDGPAILDVFTDGHKNGKEPVVRAKIDTFGRKITVSQAWTGRDNTEKRLHLNEILEALWEIGGMELNQLRSIEFSMVVNKPTLAAINNIRKRRGLTKNKTFRVEESATGPRAADWTALFKSPLGKVARRMANEGGNLVDAFEVKGEVLSPVVEIEYLTVRFS
;
A
#
# COMPACT_ATOMS: atom_id res chain seq x y z
N MET A 1 -12.07 -36.07 17.34
CA MET A 1 -12.39 -35.38 16.06
C MET A 1 -13.35 -34.25 16.36
N LYS A 2 -12.90 -32.99 16.30
CA LYS A 2 -13.75 -31.81 16.47
C LYS A 2 -13.65 -30.93 15.22
N SER A 3 -14.73 -30.97 14.46
CA SER A 3 -15.33 -29.94 13.60
C SER A 3 -14.40 -28.93 12.93
N LEU A 4 -14.31 -29.03 11.60
CA LEU A 4 -14.05 -27.92 10.68
C LEU A 4 -15.11 -26.81 10.88
N SER A 5 -14.66 -25.56 11.00
CA SER A 5 -15.34 -24.34 10.52
C SER A 5 -14.48 -23.15 10.92
N ALA A 6 -13.62 -22.70 10.01
CA ALA A 6 -12.94 -21.42 10.14
C ALA A 6 -13.00 -20.72 8.78
N SER A 7 -13.92 -19.76 8.72
CA SER A 7 -13.84 -18.56 7.90
C SER A 7 -13.97 -18.73 6.38
N LEU A 8 -15.18 -19.13 5.95
CA LEU A 8 -15.69 -18.88 4.59
C LEU A 8 -16.82 -17.83 4.62
N PHE A 9 -16.60 -16.73 5.33
CA PHE A 9 -17.44 -15.52 5.35
C PHE A 9 -16.39 -14.41 5.45
N VAL A 10 -16.04 -13.62 4.43
CA VAL A 10 -16.73 -12.40 3.98
C VAL A 10 -16.22 -12.03 2.57
N ILE A 11 -16.53 -12.83 1.55
CA ILE A 11 -16.52 -12.36 0.13
C ILE A 11 -17.94 -12.41 -0.46
N SER A 12 -18.95 -12.84 0.31
CA SER A 12 -20.35 -12.89 -0.15
C SER A 12 -21.05 -11.52 -0.20
N ALA A 13 -20.47 -10.45 0.35
CA ALA A 13 -21.15 -9.14 0.41
C ALA A 13 -20.94 -8.24 -0.83
N LEU A 14 -20.00 -8.56 -1.72
CA LEU A 14 -19.71 -7.75 -2.92
C LEU A 14 -20.67 -8.00 -4.10
N LEU A 15 -21.71 -8.83 -3.91
CA LEU A 15 -22.67 -9.19 -4.96
C LEU A 15 -23.95 -8.33 -4.98
N LEU A 16 -24.11 -7.32 -4.11
CA LEU A 16 -25.39 -6.59 -3.95
C LEU A 16 -25.35 -5.06 -4.10
N GLY A 17 -24.26 -4.46 -4.56
CA GLY A 17 -24.21 -3.02 -4.87
C GLY A 17 -22.79 -2.44 -4.79
N PRO A 18 -22.58 -1.18 -5.25
CA PRO A 18 -21.29 -0.53 -5.12
C PRO A 18 -20.93 -0.38 -3.64
N VAL A 19 -19.83 -1.00 -3.21
CA VAL A 19 -19.28 -0.75 -1.87
C VAL A 19 -18.59 0.60 -1.92
N LEU A 20 -19.18 1.58 -1.24
CA LEU A 20 -18.63 2.94 -1.17
C LEU A 20 -17.40 2.96 -0.28
N CYS A 21 -16.33 3.59 -0.75
CA CYS A 21 -15.13 3.78 0.06
C CYS A 21 -15.42 4.81 1.16
N ARG A 22 -15.50 4.39 2.43
CA ARG A 22 -15.87 5.26 3.58
C ARG A 22 -17.20 6.03 3.40
N GLY A 23 -18.16 5.47 2.65
CA GLY A 23 -19.44 6.15 2.37
C GLY A 23 -19.34 7.32 1.37
N ASN A 24 -18.19 7.49 0.70
CA ASN A 24 -18.01 8.47 -0.36
C ASN A 24 -18.55 7.92 -1.68
N ASP A 25 -19.62 8.53 -2.20
CA ASP A 25 -20.34 8.14 -3.41
C ASP A 25 -19.51 8.26 -4.69
N ALA A 26 -18.45 9.09 -4.67
CA ALA A 26 -17.53 9.21 -5.79
C ALA A 26 -16.54 8.04 -5.91
N TYR A 27 -16.48 7.14 -4.90
CA TYR A 27 -15.56 6.01 -4.90
C TYR A 27 -16.29 4.68 -4.84
N ASN A 28 -16.04 3.84 -5.84
CA ASN A 28 -16.63 2.52 -5.96
C ASN A 28 -15.55 1.45 -5.83
N VAL A 29 -15.70 0.55 -4.85
CA VAL A 29 -14.82 -0.61 -4.66
C VAL A 29 -15.41 -1.83 -5.36
N ARG A 30 -14.60 -2.50 -6.18
CA ARG A 30 -14.96 -3.71 -6.93
C ARG A 30 -13.94 -4.81 -6.70
N LEU A 31 -14.36 -6.06 -6.90
CA LEU A 31 -13.42 -7.19 -7.00
C LEU A 31 -12.58 -7.02 -8.27
N GLY A 32 -11.25 -7.13 -8.12
CA GLY A 32 -10.31 -7.17 -9.24
C GLY A 32 -10.06 -8.60 -9.74
N ASP A 33 -9.15 -8.73 -10.70
CA ASP A 33 -8.85 -9.98 -11.41
C ASP A 33 -7.98 -10.98 -10.62
N GLY A 34 -8.29 -11.19 -9.34
CA GLY A 34 -7.56 -12.15 -8.51
C GLY A 34 -8.07 -12.27 -7.08
N PRO A 35 -7.60 -13.30 -6.35
CA PRO A 35 -8.06 -13.56 -5.00
C PRO A 35 -7.70 -12.39 -4.07
N ALA A 36 -8.72 -11.87 -3.39
CA ALA A 36 -8.63 -10.74 -2.46
C ALA A 36 -8.02 -9.46 -3.07
N ILE A 37 -8.15 -9.28 -4.39
CA ILE A 37 -7.81 -8.02 -5.05
C ILE A 37 -9.05 -7.12 -5.04
N LEU A 38 -8.88 -5.91 -4.54
CA LEU A 38 -9.88 -4.85 -4.56
C LEU A 38 -9.38 -3.70 -5.43
N ASP A 39 -10.24 -3.30 -6.36
CA ASP A 39 -10.03 -2.18 -7.27
C ASP A 39 -10.96 -1.04 -6.87
N VAL A 40 -10.41 0.17 -6.77
CA VAL A 40 -11.14 1.38 -6.41
C VAL A 40 -11.22 2.28 -7.62
N PHE A 41 -12.43 2.66 -7.99
CA PHE A 41 -12.74 3.52 -9.13
C PHE A 41 -13.32 4.86 -8.65
N THR A 42 -13.08 5.90 -9.44
CA THR A 42 -13.59 7.27 -9.25
C THR A 42 -13.69 7.91 -10.62
N ASP A 43 -14.74 8.70 -10.87
CA ASP A 43 -14.91 9.40 -12.14
C ASP A 43 -13.83 10.46 -12.36
N GLY A 44 -13.25 10.98 -11.28
CA GLY A 44 -12.12 11.91 -11.31
C GLY A 44 -10.81 11.28 -11.83
N HIS A 45 -10.74 9.96 -11.99
CA HIS A 45 -9.60 9.25 -12.59
C HIS A 45 -10.05 8.47 -13.82
N LYS A 46 -9.55 8.86 -15.00
CA LYS A 46 -9.81 8.13 -16.26
C LYS A 46 -11.31 7.92 -16.55
N ASN A 47 -12.17 8.82 -16.07
CA ASN A 47 -13.63 8.72 -16.18
C ASN A 47 -14.17 7.37 -15.66
N GLY A 48 -13.61 6.86 -14.56
CA GLY A 48 -14.04 5.61 -13.94
C GLY A 48 -13.69 4.33 -14.72
N LYS A 49 -12.89 4.42 -15.79
CA LYS A 49 -12.53 3.27 -16.64
C LYS A 49 -11.33 2.47 -16.14
N GLU A 50 -10.45 3.12 -15.40
CA GLU A 50 -9.28 2.49 -14.78
C GLU A 50 -9.35 2.68 -13.27
N PRO A 51 -8.92 1.71 -12.46
CA PRO A 51 -8.88 1.87 -11.02
C PRO A 51 -7.85 2.94 -10.63
N VAL A 52 -8.25 3.84 -9.73
CA VAL A 52 -7.34 4.80 -9.11
C VAL A 52 -6.42 4.13 -8.10
N VAL A 53 -6.89 3.07 -7.43
CA VAL A 53 -6.10 2.24 -6.51
C VAL A 53 -6.43 0.78 -6.76
N ARG A 54 -5.40 -0.06 -6.78
CA ARG A 54 -5.51 -1.53 -6.79
C ARG A 54 -4.72 -2.07 -5.62
N ALA A 55 -5.37 -2.83 -4.76
CA ALA A 55 -4.74 -3.43 -3.60
C ALA A 55 -5.15 -4.89 -3.42
N LYS A 56 -4.19 -5.74 -3.04
CA LYS A 56 -4.43 -7.09 -2.55
C LYS A 56 -4.46 -7.08 -1.03
N ILE A 57 -5.52 -7.65 -0.46
CA ILE A 57 -5.71 -7.78 0.98
C ILE A 57 -5.34 -9.20 1.40
N ASP A 58 -4.21 -9.35 2.10
CA ASP A 58 -3.76 -10.62 2.66
C ASP A 58 -4.04 -10.64 4.16
N THR A 59 -5.17 -11.21 4.55
CA THR A 59 -5.61 -11.28 5.95
C THR A 59 -4.75 -12.24 6.78
N PHE A 60 -4.27 -13.33 6.16
CA PHE A 60 -3.39 -14.31 6.81
C PHE A 60 -1.99 -13.73 7.06
N GLY A 61 -1.40 -13.14 6.03
CA GLY A 61 -0.09 -12.46 6.11
C GLY A 61 -0.16 -11.09 6.80
N ARG A 62 -1.36 -10.60 7.13
CA ARG A 62 -1.63 -9.29 7.72
C ARG A 62 -0.98 -8.15 6.93
N LYS A 63 -1.18 -8.17 5.61
CA LYS A 63 -0.48 -7.32 4.65
C LYS A 63 -1.44 -6.74 3.62
N ILE A 64 -1.19 -5.49 3.24
CA ILE A 64 -1.77 -4.87 2.05
C ILE A 64 -0.67 -4.75 0.99
N THR A 65 -0.88 -5.27 -0.22
CA THR A 65 -0.01 -5.00 -1.37
C THR A 65 -0.72 -4.06 -2.33
N VAL A 66 -0.20 -2.85 -2.50
CA VAL A 66 -0.71 -1.80 -3.39
C VAL A 66 0.07 -1.83 -4.70
N SER A 67 -0.57 -2.22 -5.80
CA SER A 67 0.08 -2.26 -7.13
C SER A 67 -0.23 -1.03 -7.99
N GLN A 68 -1.26 -0.26 -7.63
CA GLN A 68 -1.57 1.03 -8.25
C GLN A 68 -2.04 2.01 -7.18
N ALA A 69 -1.55 3.25 -7.25
CA ALA A 69 -1.85 4.32 -6.31
C ALA A 69 -1.86 5.69 -7.02
N TRP A 70 -2.88 5.92 -7.84
CA TRP A 70 -3.02 7.09 -8.70
C TRP A 70 -3.88 8.21 -8.10
N THR A 71 -4.08 8.22 -6.78
CA THR A 71 -4.91 9.23 -6.09
C THR A 71 -4.45 10.67 -6.36
N GLY A 72 -3.17 10.90 -6.66
CA GLY A 72 -2.68 12.22 -7.10
C GLY A 72 -3.18 12.68 -8.48
N ARG A 73 -3.81 11.79 -9.25
CA ARG A 73 -4.42 12.05 -10.57
C ARG A 73 -5.96 12.00 -10.54
N ASP A 74 -6.52 11.96 -9.35
CA ASP A 74 -7.96 12.02 -9.12
C ASP A 74 -8.38 13.47 -8.93
N ASN A 75 -9.37 13.91 -9.71
CA ASN A 75 -9.89 15.27 -9.75
C ASN A 75 -11.29 15.40 -9.13
N THR A 76 -11.80 14.37 -8.45
CA THR A 76 -13.05 14.47 -7.69
C THR A 76 -12.95 15.54 -6.61
N GLU A 77 -14.03 16.30 -6.40
CA GLU A 77 -14.09 17.42 -5.43
C GLU A 77 -13.78 16.97 -3.99
N LYS A 78 -14.42 15.88 -3.55
CA LYS A 78 -14.19 15.25 -2.23
C LYS A 78 -13.20 14.09 -2.33
N ARG A 79 -12.00 14.38 -2.80
CA ARG A 79 -10.98 13.35 -3.04
C ARG A 79 -10.50 12.70 -1.72
N LEU A 80 -10.57 11.37 -1.66
CA LEU A 80 -9.95 10.58 -0.60
C LEU A 80 -8.44 10.50 -0.76
N HIS A 81 -7.73 10.61 0.35
CA HIS A 81 -6.32 10.31 0.45
C HIS A 81 -6.07 8.79 0.38
N LEU A 82 -4.87 8.41 -0.05
CA LEU A 82 -4.53 6.99 -0.19
C LEU A 82 -4.69 6.20 1.12
N ASN A 83 -4.36 6.78 2.28
CA ASN A 83 -4.55 6.08 3.55
C ASN A 83 -6.03 5.79 3.83
N GLU A 84 -6.94 6.75 3.59
CA GLU A 84 -8.38 6.57 3.80
C GLU A 84 -8.94 5.45 2.91
N ILE A 85 -8.45 5.36 1.67
CA ILE A 85 -8.78 4.26 0.76
C ILE A 85 -8.26 2.93 1.32
N LEU A 86 -6.98 2.85 1.71
CA LEU A 86 -6.39 1.60 2.20
C LEU A 86 -7.03 1.13 3.52
N GLU A 87 -7.40 2.04 4.41
CA GLU A 87 -8.16 1.74 5.63
C GLU A 87 -9.50 1.09 5.27
N ALA A 88 -10.25 1.69 4.34
CA ALA A 88 -11.52 1.15 3.87
C ALA A 88 -11.35 -0.25 3.26
N LEU A 89 -10.32 -0.46 2.43
CA LEU A 89 -10.08 -1.76 1.81
C LEU A 89 -9.68 -2.84 2.83
N TRP A 90 -8.95 -2.44 3.89
CA TRP A 90 -8.60 -3.33 4.99
C TRP A 90 -9.84 -3.75 5.79
N GLU A 91 -10.71 -2.79 6.10
CA GLU A 91 -11.99 -3.01 6.79
C GLU A 91 -12.95 -3.86 5.95
N ILE A 92 -13.04 -3.62 4.63
CA ILE A 92 -13.82 -4.44 3.69
C ILE A 92 -13.31 -5.89 3.68
N GLY A 93 -12.01 -6.10 3.87
CA GLY A 93 -11.41 -7.42 4.08
C GLY A 93 -11.77 -8.10 5.40
N GLY A 94 -12.53 -7.44 6.28
CA GLY A 94 -12.98 -7.95 7.58
C GLY A 94 -11.93 -7.82 8.69
N MET A 95 -10.95 -6.93 8.53
CA MET A 95 -9.82 -6.80 9.46
C MET A 95 -9.83 -5.46 10.18
N GLU A 96 -9.37 -5.45 11.43
CA GLU A 96 -9.12 -4.22 12.20
C GLU A 96 -7.72 -3.67 11.88
N LEU A 97 -7.54 -2.35 11.86
CA LEU A 97 -6.24 -1.71 11.55
C LEU A 97 -5.12 -2.13 12.51
N ASN A 98 -5.43 -2.43 13.78
CA ASN A 98 -4.45 -2.94 14.76
C ASN A 98 -3.84 -4.30 14.36
N GLN A 99 -4.48 -5.03 13.44
CA GLN A 99 -4.01 -6.33 12.95
C GLN A 99 -3.03 -6.17 11.79
N LEU A 100 -2.97 -5.01 11.15
CA LEU A 100 -2.11 -4.77 9.99
C LEU A 100 -0.63 -4.79 10.39
N ARG A 101 0.17 -5.62 9.72
CA ARG A 101 1.62 -5.78 10.00
C ARG A 101 2.52 -5.23 8.93
N SER A 102 1.99 -5.00 7.73
CA SER A 102 2.78 -4.41 6.67
C SER A 102 1.96 -3.85 5.51
N ILE A 103 2.55 -2.88 4.83
CA ILE A 103 2.08 -2.39 3.53
C ILE A 103 3.23 -2.49 2.54
N GLU A 104 2.99 -3.12 1.41
CA GLU A 104 3.92 -3.13 0.28
C GLU A 104 3.36 -2.27 -0.84
N PHE A 105 4.15 -1.32 -1.31
CA PHE A 105 3.90 -0.56 -2.52
C PHE A 105 4.73 -1.18 -3.65
N SER A 106 4.05 -1.85 -4.57
CA SER A 106 4.66 -2.47 -5.74
C SER A 106 4.82 -1.45 -6.85
N MET A 107 5.92 -1.56 -7.61
CA MET A 107 6.22 -0.67 -8.74
C MET A 107 6.10 0.81 -8.33
N VAL A 108 6.92 1.25 -7.39
CA VAL A 108 6.88 2.63 -6.85
C VAL A 108 7.13 3.65 -7.96
N VAL A 109 6.05 4.23 -8.48
CA VAL A 109 6.05 5.30 -9.50
C VAL A 109 5.94 6.71 -8.90
N ASN A 110 5.69 6.82 -7.58
CA ASN A 110 5.63 8.09 -6.89
C ASN A 110 7.02 8.77 -6.90
N LYS A 111 7.20 9.79 -7.75
CA LYS A 111 8.51 10.40 -8.01
C LYS A 111 9.28 10.80 -6.74
N PRO A 112 8.68 11.47 -5.73
CA PRO A 112 9.41 11.82 -4.51
C PRO A 112 9.85 10.60 -3.69
N THR A 113 9.03 9.57 -3.59
CA THR A 113 9.40 8.33 -2.89
C THR A 113 10.50 7.59 -3.63
N LEU A 114 10.39 7.48 -4.97
CA LEU A 114 11.41 6.86 -5.81
C LEU A 114 12.74 7.63 -5.74
N ALA A 115 12.70 8.96 -5.70
CA ALA A 115 13.89 9.79 -5.51
C ALA A 115 14.56 9.53 -4.15
N ALA A 116 13.78 9.38 -3.07
CA ALA A 116 14.31 9.00 -1.76
C ALA A 116 15.02 7.65 -1.81
N ILE A 117 14.41 6.64 -2.43
CA ILE A 117 15.01 5.31 -2.63
C ILE A 117 16.32 5.39 -3.42
N ASN A 118 16.31 6.06 -4.57
CA ASN A 118 17.50 6.17 -5.43
C ASN A 118 18.64 6.93 -4.74
N ASN A 119 18.33 7.96 -3.96
CA ASN A 119 19.34 8.69 -3.18
C ASN A 119 19.96 7.81 -2.08
N ILE A 120 19.17 6.94 -1.44
CA ILE A 120 19.70 5.96 -0.47
C ILE A 120 20.63 4.97 -1.18
N ARG A 121 20.20 4.43 -2.33
CA ARG A 121 21.05 3.53 -3.14
C ARG A 121 22.38 4.18 -3.48
N LYS A 122 22.36 5.44 -3.96
CA LYS A 122 23.56 6.20 -4.29
C LYS A 122 24.47 6.40 -3.08
N ARG A 123 23.93 6.83 -1.93
CA ARG A 123 24.71 7.01 -0.69
C ARG A 123 25.34 5.72 -0.18
N ARG A 124 24.63 4.59 -0.34
CA ARG A 124 25.08 3.26 0.10
C ARG A 124 25.89 2.50 -0.96
N GLY A 125 26.10 3.06 -2.16
CA GLY A 125 26.78 2.37 -3.26
C GLY A 125 26.06 1.09 -3.73
N LEU A 126 24.73 1.06 -3.67
CA LEU A 126 23.94 -0.12 -4.00
C LEU A 126 23.49 -0.13 -5.46
N THR A 127 23.59 -1.29 -6.11
CA THR A 127 22.98 -1.55 -7.41
C THR A 127 21.44 -1.63 -7.29
N LYS A 128 20.74 -1.53 -8.43
CA LYS A 128 19.26 -1.52 -8.48
C LYS A 128 18.64 -2.80 -7.92
N ASN A 129 19.18 -3.96 -8.30
CA ASN A 129 18.70 -5.28 -7.86
C ASN A 129 19.00 -5.62 -6.39
N LYS A 130 19.79 -4.81 -5.67
CA LYS A 130 20.16 -5.12 -4.29
C LYS A 130 19.06 -4.71 -3.32
N THR A 131 18.52 -5.65 -2.56
CA THR A 131 17.59 -5.36 -1.46
C THR A 131 18.33 -4.65 -0.32
N PHE A 132 17.68 -3.67 0.31
CA PHE A 132 18.17 -3.05 1.53
C PHE A 132 17.05 -2.76 2.52
N ARG A 133 17.42 -2.71 3.80
CA ARG A 133 16.53 -2.37 4.92
C ARG A 133 16.97 -1.08 5.59
N VAL A 134 15.99 -0.34 6.11
CA VAL A 134 16.15 0.89 6.87
C VAL A 134 15.27 0.77 8.11
N GLU A 135 15.88 0.87 9.29
CA GLU A 135 15.21 0.68 10.58
C GLU A 135 15.16 2.00 11.33
N GLU A 136 14.16 2.19 12.19
CA GLU A 136 14.04 3.40 13.01
C GLU A 136 15.26 3.62 13.91
N SER A 137 15.78 2.53 14.46
CA SER A 137 16.97 2.51 15.32
C SER A 137 18.29 2.79 14.59
N ALA A 138 18.26 3.06 13.27
CA ALA A 138 19.46 3.32 12.49
C ALA A 138 20.17 4.60 12.95
N THR A 139 21.46 4.48 13.28
CA THR A 139 22.29 5.60 13.75
C THR A 139 23.30 6.06 12.69
N GLY A 140 23.94 7.21 12.95
CA GLY A 140 24.98 7.78 12.09
C GLY A 140 24.48 8.08 10.66
N PRO A 141 25.28 7.79 9.61
CA PRO A 141 24.89 8.06 8.22
C PRO A 141 23.59 7.37 7.78
N ARG A 142 23.17 6.29 8.45
CA ARG A 142 21.95 5.54 8.12
C ARG A 142 20.68 6.17 8.70
N ALA A 143 20.77 7.06 9.70
CA ALA A 143 19.63 7.80 10.24
C ALA A 143 18.97 8.72 9.17
N ALA A 144 19.77 9.23 8.23
CA ALA A 144 19.29 10.02 7.11
C ALA A 144 18.42 9.21 6.14
N ASP A 145 18.67 7.90 6.01
CA ASP A 145 17.88 7.02 5.16
C ASP A 145 16.48 6.79 5.74
N TRP A 146 16.40 6.62 7.06
CA TRP A 146 15.13 6.54 7.78
C TRP A 146 14.30 7.78 7.55
N THR A 147 14.91 8.95 7.83
CA THR A 147 14.24 10.24 7.66
C THR A 147 13.74 10.45 6.22
N ALA A 148 14.51 10.02 5.21
CA ALA A 148 14.14 10.16 3.81
C ALA A 148 12.90 9.33 3.43
N LEU A 149 12.84 8.05 3.84
CA LEU A 149 11.68 7.19 3.56
C LEU A 149 10.48 7.57 4.43
N PHE A 150 10.68 7.85 5.71
CA PHE A 150 9.63 8.25 6.64
C PHE A 150 8.93 9.54 6.24
N LYS A 151 9.65 10.49 5.62
CA LYS A 151 9.09 11.75 5.09
C LYS A 151 8.56 11.65 3.66
N SER A 152 8.81 10.55 2.96
CA SER A 152 8.30 10.35 1.59
C SER A 152 6.76 10.25 1.56
N PRO A 153 6.11 10.56 0.42
CA PRO A 153 4.65 10.41 0.31
C PRO A 153 4.11 9.04 0.72
N LEU A 154 4.73 7.93 0.27
CA LEU A 154 4.27 6.59 0.64
C LEU A 154 4.63 6.23 2.10
N GLY A 155 5.75 6.74 2.62
CA GLY A 155 6.07 6.62 4.04
C GLY A 155 5.06 7.33 4.94
N LYS A 156 4.58 8.52 4.53
CA LYS A 156 3.52 9.25 5.25
C LYS A 156 2.20 8.49 5.24
N VAL A 157 1.84 7.85 4.13
CA VAL A 157 0.63 6.99 4.05
C VAL A 157 0.76 5.82 5.03
N ALA A 158 1.87 5.08 4.98
CA ALA A 158 2.07 3.95 5.88
C ALA A 158 2.11 4.36 7.36
N ARG A 159 2.68 5.53 7.68
CA ARG A 159 2.67 6.07 9.03
C ARG A 159 1.27 6.40 9.53
N ARG A 160 0.41 6.98 8.68
CA ARG A 160 -0.99 7.23 9.04
C ARG A 160 -1.71 5.92 9.34
N MET A 161 -1.56 4.93 8.46
CA MET A 161 -2.11 3.58 8.65
C MET A 161 -1.65 2.95 9.97
N ALA A 162 -0.35 3.03 10.27
CA ALA A 162 0.20 2.51 11.53
C ALA A 162 -0.41 3.23 12.74
N ASN A 163 -0.41 4.57 12.74
CA ASN A 163 -0.94 5.38 13.84
C ASN A 163 -2.44 5.13 14.09
N GLU A 164 -3.26 5.06 13.05
CA GLU A 164 -4.71 4.76 13.16
C GLU A 164 -4.95 3.34 13.70
N GLY A 165 -4.03 2.40 13.42
CA GLY A 165 -4.06 1.06 14.00
C GLY A 165 -3.45 0.95 15.41
N GLY A 166 -2.92 2.03 15.98
CA GLY A 166 -2.18 1.97 17.25
C GLY A 166 -0.83 1.26 17.17
N ASN A 167 -0.26 1.13 15.97
CA ASN A 167 1.05 0.53 15.71
C ASN A 167 2.12 1.61 15.45
N LEU A 168 3.38 1.20 15.44
CA LEU A 168 4.51 2.05 15.00
C LEU A 168 5.07 1.55 13.67
N VAL A 169 5.82 2.41 12.96
CA VAL A 169 6.60 1.97 11.81
C VAL A 169 7.96 1.49 12.30
N ASP A 170 8.31 0.24 12.01
CA ASP A 170 9.58 -0.35 12.45
C ASP A 170 10.68 -0.21 11.42
N ALA A 171 10.33 -0.52 10.18
CA ALA A 171 11.30 -0.69 9.11
C ALA A 171 10.69 -0.44 7.74
N PHE A 172 11.54 0.06 6.86
CA PHE A 172 11.34 0.06 5.43
C PHE A 172 12.27 -0.97 4.80
N GLU A 173 11.72 -1.82 3.95
CA GLU A 173 12.46 -2.77 3.13
C GLU A 173 12.24 -2.42 1.66
N VAL A 174 13.33 -2.26 0.93
CA VAL A 174 13.30 -1.90 -0.50
C VAL A 174 13.91 -3.02 -1.30
N LYS A 175 13.13 -3.57 -2.23
CA LYS A 175 13.58 -4.52 -3.24
C LYS A 175 13.54 -3.82 -4.59
N GLY A 176 14.63 -3.89 -5.35
CA GLY A 176 14.63 -3.46 -6.74
C GLY A 176 14.75 -4.67 -7.67
N GLU A 177 14.18 -4.55 -8.86
CA GLU A 177 14.17 -5.59 -9.88
C GLU A 177 14.38 -4.97 -11.25
N VAL A 178 15.09 -5.69 -12.12
CA VAL A 178 15.36 -5.28 -13.50
C VAL A 178 14.74 -6.34 -14.40
N LEU A 179 13.64 -5.99 -15.04
CA LEU A 179 12.90 -6.86 -15.96
C LEU A 179 13.43 -6.70 -17.39
N SER A 180 13.20 -7.71 -18.23
CA SER A 180 13.55 -7.68 -19.66
C SER A 180 12.31 -7.38 -20.53
N PRO A 181 12.39 -6.49 -21.55
CA PRO A 181 13.51 -5.57 -21.84
C PRO A 181 13.68 -4.56 -20.69
N VAL A 182 14.89 -4.02 -20.48
CA VAL A 182 15.33 -3.29 -19.26
C VAL A 182 14.26 -2.33 -18.70
N VAL A 183 13.48 -2.81 -17.74
CA VAL A 183 12.54 -2.02 -16.93
C VAL A 183 12.96 -2.16 -15.48
N GLU A 184 13.35 -1.05 -14.88
CA GLU A 184 13.71 -1.02 -13.46
C GLU A 184 12.50 -0.69 -12.60
N ILE A 185 12.20 -1.57 -11.64
CA ILE A 185 11.10 -1.39 -10.70
C ILE A 185 11.61 -1.43 -9.26
N GLU A 186 10.93 -0.69 -8.39
CA GLU A 186 11.17 -0.70 -6.96
C GLU A 186 9.91 -1.14 -6.24
N TYR A 187 10.09 -1.91 -5.18
CA TYR A 187 9.07 -2.30 -4.22
C TYR A 187 9.46 -1.72 -2.87
N LEU A 188 8.51 -1.09 -2.18
CA LEU A 188 8.70 -0.56 -0.84
C LEU A 188 7.76 -1.27 0.13
N THR A 189 8.31 -2.06 1.04
CA THR A 189 7.56 -2.68 2.12
C THR A 189 7.81 -1.94 3.42
N VAL A 190 6.74 -1.51 4.08
CA VAL A 190 6.75 -0.87 5.39
C VAL A 190 6.24 -1.88 6.41
N ARG A 191 6.98 -2.10 7.50
CA ARG A 191 6.66 -3.04 8.59
C ARG A 191 6.18 -2.30 9.83
N PHE A 192 5.24 -2.89 10.55
CA PHE A 192 4.65 -2.30 11.76
C PHE A 192 4.81 -3.20 13.00
N SER A 193 5.04 -2.59 14.17
CA SER A 193 5.06 -3.24 15.50
C SER A 193 3.77 -3.04 16.27
#